data_AF-A0A150VCI6-F1
#
_entry.id   AF-A0A150VCI6-F1
#
_cell.length_a   1.000
_cell.length_b   1.000
_cell.length_c   1.000
_cell.angle_alpha   90.00
_cell.angle_beta   90.00
_cell.angle_gamma   90.00
#
_symmetry.space_group_name_H-M   'P 1'
#
loop_
_entity.id
_entity.type
_entity.pdbx_description
1 polymer ?
#
loop_
_entity_poly.entity_id
_entity_poly.type
_entity_poly.pdbx_seq_one_letter_code
_entity_poly.pdbx_strand_id
1 'polypeptide(L)'
;MHQHEKEIEPGSAGLGIAALSTPQPFHRGHLSPSYDLRSPPSQSALLAPFRRHRRKTSSNMTTSTIPYAEHGALIDRSRTAESKPPANAALTWPRFRRFMREPLSEFMGTFILVLFGDGSVAQVLLSKEQKGNYESIAWGWGIGVMLGVYTSGISGAHINPAVTFANCVFRKFPWWKFPIYTVSQILGAFCAAAVVYGDYKSAIDAYEGGANIRTVPGYSSTATAGIFCTYPAPFMTRTGMVFDQVVCSAILMFCIYVLKDDGNLGAGNLVPLGLFFVLFGIGACWGWETGYAINLARDFGPRLLSYAVGYGPKVWEAGGYYFWIPMVIPFIGCTLGGFLYDLLLFTGESPINTPFLGFYRVIPGLRRKYEGENWNDYDRKQQNEDSAV
;
A
#
# COMPACT_ATOMS: atom_id res chain seq x y z
N MET A 1 -57.12 21.13 -53.29
CA MET A 1 -58.37 20.36 -53.32
C MET A 1 -58.01 18.92 -52.93
N HIS A 2 -58.46 18.52 -51.74
CA HIS A 2 -58.56 17.18 -51.09
C HIS A 2 -57.40 16.17 -51.20
N GLN A 3 -56.69 15.88 -50.09
CA GLN A 3 -56.98 14.89 -49.02
C GLN A 3 -56.81 13.43 -49.51
N HIS A 4 -55.92 12.63 -48.92
CA HIS A 4 -56.19 11.98 -47.62
C HIS A 4 -54.94 11.75 -46.75
N GLU A 5 -55.08 12.15 -45.48
CA GLU A 5 -54.30 11.73 -44.31
C GLU A 5 -54.59 10.27 -43.92
N LYS A 6 -53.60 9.61 -43.30
CA LYS A 6 -53.82 8.69 -42.16
C LYS A 6 -52.63 8.78 -41.20
N GLU A 7 -52.83 9.50 -40.10
CA GLU A 7 -52.16 9.28 -38.82
C GLU A 7 -52.87 8.15 -38.07
N ILE A 8 -52.13 7.23 -37.43
CA ILE A 8 -52.50 6.59 -36.15
C ILE A 8 -51.22 6.41 -35.32
N GLU A 9 -51.38 6.75 -34.04
CA GLU A 9 -50.47 7.00 -32.93
C GLU A 9 -49.77 5.75 -32.28
N PRO A 10 -48.93 5.93 -31.23
CA PRO A 10 -47.80 5.07 -30.91
C PRO A 10 -48.11 3.93 -29.92
N GLY A 11 -47.48 2.78 -30.13
CA GLY A 11 -47.54 1.64 -29.22
C GLY A 11 -46.51 1.74 -28.09
N SER A 12 -46.99 2.07 -26.90
CA SER A 12 -46.33 1.73 -25.63
C SER A 12 -46.57 0.26 -25.28
N ALA A 13 -45.51 -0.51 -25.00
CA ALA A 13 -45.47 -1.59 -23.99
C ALA A 13 -44.19 -2.43 -24.15
N GLY A 14 -43.48 -2.68 -23.03
CA GLY A 14 -42.57 -3.82 -22.94
C GLY A 14 -41.22 -3.58 -22.28
N LEU A 15 -41.21 -3.20 -21.00
CA LEU A 15 -40.06 -3.38 -20.10
C LEU A 15 -39.65 -4.86 -20.05
N GLY A 16 -38.46 -5.19 -20.54
CA GLY A 16 -37.81 -6.48 -20.33
C GLY A 16 -36.92 -6.46 -19.09
N ILE A 17 -37.54 -6.53 -17.91
CA ILE A 17 -36.87 -6.83 -16.64
C ILE A 17 -36.64 -8.35 -16.61
N ALA A 18 -35.38 -8.80 -16.65
CA ALA A 18 -35.05 -10.19 -16.29
C ALA A 18 -34.99 -10.27 -14.77
N ALA A 19 -36.08 -10.79 -14.19
CA ALA A 19 -36.25 -10.97 -12.76
C ALA A 19 -35.42 -12.16 -12.23
N LEU A 20 -34.86 -11.92 -11.05
CA LEU A 20 -34.50 -12.87 -9.99
C LEU A 20 -35.33 -14.16 -9.99
N SER A 21 -34.65 -15.30 -9.92
CA SER A 21 -35.23 -16.57 -9.48
C SER A 21 -34.72 -16.94 -8.09
N THR A 22 -35.59 -16.78 -7.09
CA THR A 22 -35.45 -17.30 -5.71
C THR A 22 -36.16 -18.66 -5.53
N PRO A 23 -35.91 -19.38 -4.41
CA PRO A 23 -35.78 -20.84 -4.37
C PRO A 23 -36.97 -21.59 -3.71
N GLN A 24 -37.04 -22.92 -3.87
CA GLN A 24 -37.83 -23.88 -3.06
C GLN A 24 -37.34 -25.33 -3.31
N PRO A 25 -37.68 -26.36 -2.49
CA PRO A 25 -37.93 -26.40 -1.04
C PRO A 25 -37.19 -27.55 -0.30
N PHE A 26 -37.18 -27.45 1.02
CA PHE A 26 -36.85 -28.49 2.01
C PHE A 26 -37.93 -29.58 2.09
N HIS A 27 -37.51 -30.84 2.30
CA HIS A 27 -38.35 -31.89 2.91
C HIS A 27 -37.70 -32.49 4.16
N ARG A 28 -38.51 -32.55 5.23
CA ARG A 28 -38.25 -33.17 6.54
C ARG A 28 -38.48 -34.69 6.50
N GLY A 29 -37.72 -35.41 7.32
CA GLY A 29 -38.09 -36.72 7.87
C GLY A 29 -37.66 -36.80 9.34
N HIS A 30 -38.63 -37.06 10.22
CA HIS A 30 -38.56 -37.11 11.68
C HIS A 30 -37.71 -38.27 12.23
N LEU A 31 -37.18 -38.11 13.46
CA LEU A 31 -37.50 -38.93 14.66
C LEU A 31 -36.70 -38.44 15.90
N SER A 32 -37.41 -38.15 16.99
CA SER A 32 -36.90 -38.07 18.38
C SER A 32 -37.57 -39.22 19.17
N PRO A 33 -37.10 -39.64 20.37
CA PRO A 33 -37.27 -38.85 21.60
C PRO A 33 -36.16 -38.95 22.67
N SER A 34 -36.26 -37.97 23.57
CA SER A 34 -35.59 -37.61 24.83
C SER A 34 -35.44 -38.67 25.93
N TYR A 35 -34.41 -38.50 26.80
CA TYR A 35 -34.48 -38.70 28.27
C TYR A 35 -33.45 -37.86 29.07
N ASP A 36 -33.98 -36.89 29.82
CA ASP A 36 -33.76 -36.41 31.21
C ASP A 36 -32.41 -36.29 31.98
N LEU A 37 -32.22 -35.06 32.50
CA LEU A 37 -31.77 -34.56 33.82
C LEU A 37 -30.73 -35.29 34.72
N ARG A 38 -29.62 -34.59 35.06
CA ARG A 38 -29.14 -34.29 36.44
C ARG A 38 -27.83 -33.45 36.47
N SER A 39 -27.68 -32.64 37.53
CA SER A 39 -26.68 -31.60 37.82
C SER A 39 -25.31 -32.12 38.38
N PRO A 40 -24.31 -31.27 38.74
CA PRO A 40 -22.86 -31.42 38.42
C PRO A 40 -21.97 -31.94 39.57
N PRO A 41 -20.62 -32.01 39.36
CA PRO A 41 -19.69 -31.78 40.47
C PRO A 41 -18.51 -30.81 40.18
N SER A 42 -18.36 -29.88 41.12
CA SER A 42 -17.15 -29.33 41.78
C SER A 42 -15.86 -28.95 41.02
N GLN A 43 -15.40 -27.73 41.34
CA GLN A 43 -14.08 -27.15 41.14
C GLN A 43 -12.92 -27.97 41.74
N SER A 44 -11.75 -27.94 41.06
CA SER A 44 -10.42 -27.50 41.55
C SER A 44 -9.24 -28.34 41.00
N ALA A 45 -8.08 -27.68 40.87
CA ALA A 45 -6.74 -28.22 40.53
C ALA A 45 -6.48 -28.41 39.01
N LEU A 46 -5.46 -27.86 38.33
CA LEU A 46 -4.13 -27.41 38.72
C LEU A 46 -3.56 -26.37 37.70
N LEU A 47 -2.89 -25.36 38.24
CA LEU A 47 -1.96 -24.47 37.56
C LEU A 47 -0.65 -25.23 37.21
N ALA A 48 -0.09 -25.00 36.01
CA ALA A 48 1.29 -25.37 35.68
C ALA A 48 1.98 -24.21 34.93
N PRO A 49 3.14 -23.70 35.39
CA PRO A 49 3.81 -22.57 34.77
C PRO A 49 4.79 -22.99 33.66
N PHE A 50 4.76 -22.25 32.54
CA PHE A 50 5.71 -22.36 31.44
C PHE A 50 7.13 -21.98 31.90
N ARG A 51 8.05 -22.95 31.89
CA ARG A 51 9.45 -22.80 32.31
C ARG A 51 10.30 -22.32 31.11
N ARG A 52 10.76 -21.07 31.16
CA ARG A 52 11.74 -20.46 30.23
C ARG A 52 13.09 -21.19 30.36
N HIS A 53 13.65 -21.71 29.26
CA HIS A 53 15.02 -22.22 29.24
C HIS A 53 16.01 -21.13 28.79
N ARG A 54 16.83 -20.68 29.75
CA ARG A 54 18.02 -19.85 29.57
C ARG A 54 19.20 -20.78 29.33
N ARG A 55 19.92 -20.66 28.22
CA ARG A 55 21.19 -21.36 28.01
C ARG A 55 22.30 -20.34 27.74
N LYS A 56 23.28 -20.26 28.63
CA LYS A 56 24.57 -19.59 28.41
C LYS A 56 25.67 -20.66 28.25
N THR A 57 26.44 -20.49 27.17
CA THR A 57 27.88 -20.79 26.97
C THR A 57 28.43 -22.20 27.22
N SER A 58 29.05 -22.84 26.22
CA SER A 58 30.51 -22.75 25.99
C SER A 58 30.91 -23.45 24.69
N SER A 59 32.05 -23.01 24.17
CA SER A 59 32.75 -23.45 22.96
C SER A 59 33.25 -24.89 23.03
N ASN A 60 33.09 -25.64 21.94
CA ASN A 60 34.11 -26.54 21.42
C ASN A 60 33.94 -26.68 19.90
N MET A 61 35.00 -26.32 19.17
CA MET A 61 35.16 -26.60 17.75
C MET A 61 35.18 -28.12 17.56
N THR A 62 34.17 -28.65 16.88
CA THR A 62 34.28 -29.90 16.14
C THR A 62 33.64 -29.69 14.77
N THR A 63 34.41 -30.09 13.77
CA THR A 63 34.19 -29.99 12.33
C THR A 63 32.76 -30.38 11.93
N SER A 64 31.90 -29.39 11.74
CA SER A 64 30.60 -29.61 11.09
C SER A 64 30.83 -29.51 9.58
N THR A 65 30.89 -30.67 8.95
CA THR A 65 30.47 -30.87 7.56
C THR A 65 29.28 -29.96 7.26
N ILE A 66 29.43 -29.04 6.30
CA ILE A 66 28.35 -28.19 5.83
C ILE A 66 27.38 -29.09 5.06
N PRO A 67 26.16 -29.35 5.54
CA PRO A 67 25.19 -30.09 4.77
C PRO A 67 24.64 -29.13 3.71
N TYR A 68 24.83 -29.48 2.43
CA TYR A 68 24.14 -28.94 1.26
C TYR A 68 24.20 -27.42 1.04
N ALA A 69 25.22 -27.01 0.28
CA ALA A 69 25.28 -25.72 -0.41
C ALA A 69 24.36 -25.66 -1.65
N GLU A 70 23.13 -26.16 -1.57
CA GLU A 70 22.17 -26.05 -2.69
C GLU A 70 21.46 -24.70 -2.73
N HIS A 71 21.36 -24.03 -1.59
CA HIS A 71 20.91 -22.65 -1.51
C HIS A 71 22.17 -21.82 -1.52
N GLY A 72 22.43 -21.11 -2.62
CA GLY A 72 23.64 -20.28 -2.78
C GLY A 72 23.92 -19.45 -1.53
N ALA A 73 25.21 -19.12 -1.31
CA ALA A 73 25.65 -18.46 -0.09
C ALA A 73 24.71 -17.29 0.30
N LEU A 74 24.21 -17.33 1.54
CA LEU A 74 23.44 -16.22 2.10
C LEU A 74 24.24 -14.93 1.92
N ILE A 75 23.56 -13.83 1.61
CA ILE A 75 24.22 -12.53 1.42
C ILE A 75 24.92 -12.14 2.73
N ASP A 76 26.26 -12.21 2.76
CA ASP A 76 27.06 -11.88 3.94
C ASP A 76 26.97 -10.37 4.24
N ARG A 77 26.21 -10.04 5.30
CA ARG A 77 26.11 -8.70 5.89
C ARG A 77 26.79 -8.62 7.25
N SER A 78 27.78 -9.49 7.51
CA SER A 78 28.50 -9.46 8.78
C SER A 78 29.04 -8.04 9.03
N ARG A 79 28.99 -7.57 10.29
CA ARG A 79 29.56 -6.27 10.69
C ARG A 79 31.04 -6.16 10.25
N THR A 80 31.73 -7.29 10.14
CA THR A 80 33.08 -7.44 9.61
C THR A 80 33.21 -7.16 8.12
N ALA A 81 32.18 -7.39 7.30
CA ALA A 81 32.16 -7.03 5.87
C ALA A 81 31.94 -5.51 5.66
N GLU A 82 31.14 -4.86 6.51
CA GLU A 82 30.97 -3.39 6.52
C GLU A 82 32.17 -2.66 7.16
N SER A 83 32.88 -3.30 8.10
CA SER A 83 34.05 -2.73 8.79
C SER A 83 35.38 -2.97 8.09
N LYS A 84 35.43 -3.85 7.07
CA LYS A 84 36.59 -3.89 6.17
C LYS A 84 36.73 -2.50 5.55
N PRO A 85 37.91 -1.84 5.64
CA PRO A 85 38.13 -0.63 4.85
C PRO A 85 37.76 -1.00 3.42
N PRO A 86 36.92 -0.19 2.74
CA PRO A 86 36.45 -0.60 1.45
C PRO A 86 37.68 -0.89 0.61
N ALA A 87 37.82 -2.14 0.13
CA ALA A 87 38.82 -2.48 -0.89
C ALA A 87 38.74 -1.51 -2.09
N ASN A 88 37.60 -0.80 -2.16
CA ASN A 88 37.14 0.14 -3.16
C ASN A 88 37.09 1.60 -2.65
N ALA A 89 37.86 1.99 -1.62
CA ALA A 89 37.85 3.35 -1.08
C ALA A 89 38.07 4.40 -2.17
N ALA A 90 38.83 4.10 -3.23
CA ALA A 90 39.10 4.98 -4.35
C ALA A 90 37.98 5.03 -5.42
N LEU A 91 37.01 4.12 -5.41
CA LEU A 91 35.99 4.02 -6.46
C LEU A 91 34.82 4.98 -6.20
N THR A 92 34.49 5.80 -7.20
CA THR A 92 33.43 6.82 -7.13
C THR A 92 32.03 6.21 -6.98
N TRP A 93 31.75 5.11 -7.68
CA TRP A 93 30.41 4.49 -7.67
C TRP A 93 29.99 3.91 -6.30
N PRO A 94 30.82 3.10 -5.59
CA PRO A 94 30.49 2.65 -4.24
C PRO A 94 30.25 3.77 -3.23
N ARG A 95 30.98 4.89 -3.34
CA ARG A 95 30.77 6.09 -2.50
C ARG A 95 29.41 6.74 -2.78
N PHE A 96 29.10 6.98 -4.04
CA PHE A 96 27.81 7.53 -4.46
C PHE A 96 26.64 6.63 -4.02
N ARG A 97 26.73 5.32 -4.25
CA ARG A 97 25.69 4.36 -3.84
C ARG A 97 25.46 4.34 -2.34
N ARG A 98 26.51 4.52 -1.54
CA ARG A 98 26.40 4.60 -0.07
C ARG A 98 25.70 5.88 0.37
N PHE A 99 25.98 7.01 -0.29
CA PHE A 99 25.31 8.28 -0.02
C PHE A 99 23.84 8.25 -0.45
N MET A 100 23.54 7.70 -1.63
CA MET A 100 22.19 7.60 -2.19
C MET A 100 21.44 6.32 -1.79
N ARG A 101 21.84 5.65 -0.70
CA ARG A 101 21.32 4.32 -0.36
C ARG A 101 19.82 4.32 -0.07
N GLU A 102 19.32 5.33 0.65
CA GLU A 102 17.89 5.47 0.95
C GLU A 102 17.08 5.91 -0.30
N PRO A 103 17.48 6.94 -1.05
CA PRO A 103 16.81 7.30 -2.31
C PRO A 103 16.74 6.14 -3.32
N LEU A 104 17.85 5.40 -3.53
CA LEU A 104 17.88 4.25 -4.43
C LEU A 104 17.02 3.10 -3.92
N SER A 105 16.91 2.94 -2.60
CA SER A 105 16.03 1.96 -1.95
C SER A 105 14.56 2.29 -2.22
N GLU A 106 14.15 3.55 -2.05
CA GLU A 106 12.80 4.01 -2.38
C GLU A 106 12.48 3.90 -3.88
N PHE A 107 13.44 4.28 -4.74
CA PHE A 107 13.31 4.11 -6.19
C PHE A 107 13.04 2.64 -6.55
N MET A 108 13.85 1.71 -6.04
CA MET A 108 13.69 0.29 -6.37
C MET A 108 12.44 -0.33 -5.74
N GLY A 109 12.06 0.09 -4.53
CA GLY A 109 10.82 -0.36 -3.89
C GLY A 109 9.58 0.06 -4.68
N THR A 110 9.50 1.33 -5.06
CA THR A 110 8.38 1.83 -5.89
C THR A 110 8.43 1.26 -7.31
N PHE A 111 9.62 1.02 -7.86
CA PHE A 111 9.77 0.34 -9.15
C PHE A 111 9.14 -1.06 -9.10
N ILE A 112 9.48 -1.89 -8.10
CA ILE A 112 8.91 -3.23 -7.95
C ILE A 112 7.40 -3.17 -7.69
N LEU A 113 6.94 -2.23 -6.85
CA LEU A 113 5.52 -2.01 -6.61
C LEU A 113 4.73 -1.82 -7.91
N VAL A 114 5.17 -0.87 -8.74
CA VAL A 114 4.48 -0.50 -9.98
C VAL A 114 4.67 -1.54 -11.07
N LEU A 115 5.83 -2.20 -11.14
CA LEU A 115 6.09 -3.25 -12.13
C LEU A 115 5.09 -4.40 -12.02
N PHE A 116 4.83 -4.89 -10.81
CA PHE A 116 3.84 -5.95 -10.58
C PHE A 116 2.40 -5.43 -10.71
N GLY A 117 2.13 -4.22 -10.18
CA GLY A 117 0.83 -3.59 -10.27
C GLY A 117 0.37 -3.37 -11.72
N ASP A 118 1.07 -2.52 -12.47
CA ASP A 118 0.75 -2.19 -13.86
C ASP A 118 0.86 -3.43 -14.75
N GLY A 119 1.83 -4.32 -14.52
CA GLY A 119 1.95 -5.58 -15.25
C GLY A 119 0.71 -6.48 -15.12
N SER A 120 0.12 -6.55 -13.92
CA SER A 120 -1.14 -7.30 -13.71
C SER A 120 -2.32 -6.65 -14.44
N VAL A 121 -2.41 -5.32 -14.46
CA VAL A 121 -3.45 -4.59 -15.19
C VAL A 121 -3.29 -4.79 -16.69
N ALA A 122 -2.07 -4.69 -17.21
CA ALA A 122 -1.75 -4.92 -18.62
C ALA A 122 -2.17 -6.33 -19.06
N GLN A 123 -1.81 -7.35 -18.28
CA GLN A 123 -2.16 -8.73 -18.58
C GLN A 123 -3.67 -8.94 -18.66
N VAL A 124 -4.42 -8.45 -17.67
CA VAL A 124 -5.89 -8.64 -17.63
C VAL A 124 -6.57 -7.86 -18.75
N LEU A 125 -6.23 -6.57 -18.93
CA LEU A 125 -6.87 -5.72 -19.92
C LEU A 125 -6.59 -6.20 -21.36
N LEU A 126 -5.30 -6.40 -21.69
CA LEU A 126 -4.88 -6.68 -23.07
C LEU A 126 -5.24 -8.10 -23.51
N SER A 127 -5.36 -9.04 -22.56
CA SER A 127 -5.88 -10.39 -22.83
C SER A 127 -7.40 -10.47 -22.87
N LYS A 128 -8.13 -9.36 -22.68
CA LYS A 128 -9.60 -9.34 -22.56
C LYS A 128 -10.09 -10.33 -21.50
N GLU A 129 -9.44 -10.29 -20.33
CA GLU A 129 -9.72 -11.14 -19.17
C GLU A 129 -9.49 -12.65 -19.39
N GLN A 130 -8.82 -13.06 -20.48
CA GLN A 130 -8.46 -14.47 -20.69
C GLN A 130 -7.29 -14.93 -19.80
N LYS A 131 -6.48 -13.99 -19.30
CA LYS A 131 -5.31 -14.22 -18.43
C LYS A 131 -5.43 -13.51 -17.08
N GLY A 132 -6.64 -13.54 -16.51
CA GLY A 132 -6.93 -13.03 -15.17
C GLY A 132 -8.16 -12.13 -15.16
N ASN A 133 -8.51 -11.66 -13.98
CA ASN A 133 -9.67 -10.81 -13.72
C ASN A 133 -9.30 -9.69 -12.72
N TYR A 134 -10.29 -8.93 -12.26
CA TYR A 134 -10.07 -7.87 -11.27
C TYR A 134 -9.37 -8.36 -9.98
N GLU A 135 -9.70 -9.55 -9.48
CA GLU A 135 -9.02 -10.11 -8.31
C GLU A 135 -7.54 -10.38 -8.59
N SER A 136 -7.21 -10.81 -9.80
CA SER A 136 -5.81 -11.01 -10.23
C SER A 136 -5.02 -9.70 -10.20
N ILE A 137 -5.66 -8.57 -10.51
CA ILE A 137 -5.07 -7.23 -10.38
C ILE A 137 -4.81 -6.90 -8.89
N ALA A 138 -5.79 -7.16 -8.01
CA ALA A 138 -5.61 -6.93 -6.57
C ALA A 138 -4.46 -7.78 -5.99
N TRP A 139 -4.31 -9.04 -6.42
CA TRP A 139 -3.16 -9.88 -6.09
C TRP A 139 -1.84 -9.28 -6.59
N GLY A 140 -1.80 -8.80 -7.83
CA GLY A 140 -0.63 -8.16 -8.43
C GLY A 140 -0.16 -6.95 -7.63
N TRP A 141 -1.08 -6.05 -7.26
CA TRP A 141 -0.76 -4.88 -6.43
C TRP A 141 -0.30 -5.28 -5.03
N GLY A 142 -0.98 -6.22 -4.36
CA GLY A 142 -0.56 -6.73 -3.06
C GLY A 142 0.87 -7.30 -3.09
N ILE A 143 1.19 -8.15 -4.09
CA ILE A 143 2.51 -8.75 -4.27
C ILE A 143 3.56 -7.66 -4.51
N GLY A 144 3.26 -6.70 -5.38
CA GLY A 144 4.11 -5.56 -5.67
C GLY A 144 4.47 -4.78 -4.40
N VAL A 145 3.52 -4.56 -3.51
CA VAL A 145 3.74 -3.88 -2.23
C VAL A 145 4.67 -4.68 -1.34
N MET A 146 4.38 -5.97 -1.13
CA MET A 146 5.21 -6.82 -0.28
C MET A 146 6.66 -6.89 -0.77
N LEU A 147 6.86 -7.17 -2.06
CA LEU A 147 8.19 -7.24 -2.66
C LEU A 147 8.87 -5.86 -2.70
N GLY A 148 8.09 -4.80 -2.94
CA GLY A 148 8.56 -3.42 -2.87
C GLY A 148 9.07 -3.06 -1.47
N VAL A 149 8.36 -3.47 -0.42
CA VAL A 149 8.76 -3.27 0.98
C VAL A 149 10.02 -4.06 1.31
N TYR A 150 10.11 -5.33 0.89
CA TYR A 150 11.35 -6.10 1.05
C TYR A 150 12.54 -5.45 0.34
N THR A 151 12.32 -4.94 -0.87
CA THR A 151 13.34 -4.26 -1.69
C THR A 151 13.80 -2.95 -1.05
N SER A 152 12.87 -2.20 -0.47
CA SER A 152 13.11 -0.86 0.10
C SER A 152 13.37 -0.85 1.61
N GLY A 153 13.63 -2.01 2.22
CA GLY A 153 13.83 -2.10 3.68
C GLY A 153 14.97 -1.22 4.22
N ILE A 154 15.91 -0.79 3.38
CA ILE A 154 17.01 0.11 3.76
C ILE A 154 16.49 1.51 4.13
N SER A 155 15.51 2.03 3.40
CA SER A 155 14.96 3.38 3.56
C SER A 155 13.83 3.46 4.59
N GLY A 156 13.40 2.32 5.15
CA GLY A 156 12.19 2.20 5.95
C GLY A 156 10.95 1.85 5.13
N ALA A 157 11.11 1.62 3.82
CA ALA A 157 10.09 1.16 2.88
C ALA A 157 8.82 2.02 2.85
N HIS A 158 8.97 3.32 2.61
CA HIS A 158 7.79 4.19 2.50
C HIS A 158 7.05 3.96 1.19
N ILE A 159 7.80 3.94 0.07
CA ILE A 159 7.36 3.68 -1.32
C ILE A 159 6.11 4.46 -1.78
N ASN A 160 5.75 5.50 -1.03
CA ASN A 160 4.55 6.32 -1.17
C ASN A 160 4.81 7.71 -0.54
N PRO A 161 4.67 8.80 -1.31
CA PRO A 161 4.84 10.16 -0.80
C PRO A 161 3.90 10.50 0.36
N ALA A 162 2.64 10.04 0.33
CA ALA A 162 1.66 10.31 1.38
C ALA A 162 2.01 9.61 2.70
N VAL A 163 2.50 8.37 2.62
CA VAL A 163 3.03 7.63 3.78
C VAL A 163 4.28 8.31 4.34
N THR A 164 5.18 8.77 3.47
CA THR A 164 6.38 9.52 3.88
C THR A 164 6.00 10.78 4.64
N PHE A 165 5.04 11.53 4.11
CA PHE A 165 4.51 12.74 4.74
C PHE A 165 3.86 12.46 6.10
N ALA A 166 3.01 11.43 6.20
CA ALA A 166 2.40 11.03 7.48
C ALA A 166 3.47 10.68 8.53
N ASN A 167 4.55 10.00 8.13
CA ASN A 167 5.67 9.72 9.04
C ASN A 167 6.45 11.00 9.43
N CYS A 168 6.52 12.02 8.57
CA CYS A 168 7.08 13.33 8.95
C CYS A 168 6.26 13.99 10.07
N VAL A 169 4.93 13.89 9.96
CA VAL A 169 3.99 14.47 10.93
C VAL A 169 4.04 13.70 12.26
N PHE A 170 3.82 12.38 12.23
CA PHE A 170 3.53 11.61 13.44
C PHE A 170 4.73 10.83 14.01
N ARG A 171 5.76 10.55 13.21
CA ARG A 171 6.88 9.64 13.57
C ARG A 171 8.27 10.29 13.47
N LYS A 172 8.31 11.63 13.47
CA LYS A 172 9.55 12.44 13.41
C LYS A 172 10.45 12.11 12.21
N PHE A 173 9.89 11.62 11.11
CA PHE A 173 10.68 11.41 9.91
C PHE A 173 11.21 12.78 9.41
N PRO A 174 12.50 12.91 9.04
CA PRO A 174 13.08 14.21 8.74
C PRO A 174 12.45 14.87 7.51
N TRP A 175 11.88 16.07 7.68
CA TRP A 175 11.21 16.82 6.60
C TRP A 175 12.11 17.09 5.38
N TRP A 176 13.41 17.24 5.56
CA TRP A 176 14.34 17.45 4.44
C TRP A 176 14.49 16.22 3.53
N LYS A 177 14.19 15.01 4.04
CA LYS A 177 14.21 13.77 3.24
C LYS A 177 12.95 13.58 2.41
N PHE A 178 11.82 14.16 2.82
CA PHE A 178 10.54 14.03 2.14
C PHE A 178 10.58 14.35 0.63
N PRO A 179 11.14 15.48 0.17
CA PRO A 179 11.21 15.76 -1.27
C PRO A 179 12.14 14.78 -2.01
N ILE A 180 13.23 14.33 -1.38
CA ILE A 180 14.17 13.38 -1.97
C ILE A 180 13.48 12.02 -2.18
N TYR A 181 12.80 11.52 -1.15
CA TYR A 181 12.02 10.27 -1.22
C TYR A 181 10.94 10.37 -2.30
N THR A 182 10.20 11.48 -2.34
CA THR A 182 9.13 11.71 -3.33
C THR A 182 9.66 11.64 -4.76
N VAL A 183 10.77 12.33 -5.06
CA VAL A 183 11.41 12.28 -6.39
C VAL A 183 11.88 10.87 -6.72
N SER A 184 12.51 10.16 -5.78
CA SER A 184 12.96 8.79 -5.99
C SER A 184 11.81 7.83 -6.29
N GLN A 185 10.71 7.94 -5.54
CA GLN A 185 9.51 7.11 -5.73
C GLN A 185 8.87 7.38 -7.10
N ILE A 186 8.69 8.66 -7.48
CA ILE A 186 8.13 9.03 -8.79
C ILE A 186 8.99 8.49 -9.94
N LEU A 187 10.33 8.63 -9.85
CA LEU A 187 11.23 8.11 -10.87
C LEU A 187 11.19 6.57 -10.93
N GLY A 188 11.08 5.89 -9.79
CA GLY A 188 10.92 4.44 -9.73
C GLY A 188 9.66 3.97 -10.44
N ALA A 189 8.53 4.64 -10.14
CA ALA A 189 7.25 4.37 -10.77
C ALA A 189 7.25 4.64 -12.28
N PHE A 190 7.81 5.77 -12.70
CA PHE A 190 7.97 6.13 -14.12
C PHE A 190 8.77 5.06 -14.88
N CYS A 191 9.92 4.64 -14.34
CA CYS A 191 10.77 3.61 -14.97
C CYS A 191 10.09 2.24 -15.01
N ALA A 192 9.34 1.86 -13.98
CA ALA A 192 8.60 0.59 -13.96
C ALA A 192 7.52 0.57 -15.03
N ALA A 193 6.73 1.64 -15.13
CA ALA A 193 5.73 1.77 -16.18
C ALA A 193 6.38 1.73 -17.57
N ALA A 194 7.62 2.24 -17.73
CA ALA A 194 8.33 2.22 -19.02
C ALA A 194 8.71 0.80 -19.43
N VAL A 195 9.11 -0.02 -18.45
CA VAL A 195 9.36 -1.45 -18.64
C VAL A 195 8.06 -2.17 -19.02
N VAL A 196 6.95 -1.92 -18.31
CA VAL A 196 5.64 -2.53 -18.64
C VAL A 196 5.17 -2.12 -20.04
N TYR A 197 5.30 -0.83 -20.39
CA TYR A 197 4.96 -0.35 -21.73
C TYR A 197 5.80 -1.05 -22.81
N GLY A 198 7.12 -1.17 -22.59
CA GLY A 198 8.03 -1.88 -23.50
C GLY A 198 7.65 -3.34 -23.69
N ASP A 199 7.37 -4.05 -22.58
CA ASP A 199 7.01 -5.48 -22.58
C ASP A 199 5.67 -5.73 -23.29
N TYR A 200 4.66 -4.87 -23.04
CA TYR A 200 3.32 -5.02 -23.60
C TYR A 200 3.07 -4.24 -24.88
N LYS A 201 4.08 -3.56 -25.46
CA LYS A 201 3.91 -2.68 -26.62
C LYS A 201 3.15 -3.35 -27.77
N SER A 202 3.54 -4.56 -28.15
CA SER A 202 2.89 -5.31 -29.24
C SER A 202 1.43 -5.65 -28.94
N ALA A 203 1.11 -5.96 -27.67
CA ALA A 203 -0.25 -6.26 -27.24
C ALA A 203 -1.11 -4.99 -27.17
N ILE A 204 -0.54 -3.86 -26.73
CA ILE A 204 -1.20 -2.54 -26.77
C ILE A 204 -1.51 -2.16 -28.22
N ASP A 205 -0.54 -2.27 -29.12
CA ASP A 205 -0.72 -1.97 -30.55
C ASP A 205 -1.85 -2.81 -31.17
N ALA A 206 -1.91 -4.10 -30.84
CA ALA A 206 -2.99 -4.98 -31.30
C ALA A 206 -4.36 -4.65 -30.68
N TYR A 207 -4.39 -4.30 -29.38
CA TYR A 207 -5.63 -3.99 -28.66
C TYR A 207 -6.25 -2.66 -29.11
N GLU A 208 -5.41 -1.66 -29.34
CA GLU A 208 -5.84 -0.31 -29.75
C GLU A 208 -6.05 -0.18 -31.27
N GLY A 209 -5.62 -1.18 -32.06
CA GLY A 209 -5.84 -1.24 -33.50
C GLY A 209 -4.72 -0.62 -34.35
N GLY A 210 -3.53 -0.38 -33.79
CA GLY A 210 -2.37 0.07 -34.55
C GLY A 210 -1.20 0.60 -33.69
N ALA A 211 -0.02 0.66 -34.31
CA ALA A 211 1.25 0.99 -33.62
C ALA A 211 1.35 2.43 -33.07
N ASN A 212 0.55 3.34 -33.62
CA ASN A 212 0.56 4.78 -33.30
C ASN A 212 -0.75 5.26 -32.67
N ILE A 213 -1.57 4.32 -32.19
CA ILE A 213 -2.83 4.62 -31.52
C ILE A 213 -2.61 4.46 -30.03
N ARG A 214 -2.88 5.50 -29.24
CA ARG A 214 -2.78 5.51 -27.78
C ARG A 214 -4.01 6.21 -27.23
N THR A 215 -4.84 5.47 -26.52
CA THR A 215 -6.19 5.93 -26.15
C THR A 215 -6.44 5.89 -24.65
N VAL A 216 -7.21 6.88 -24.18
CA VAL A 216 -7.43 7.17 -22.77
C VAL A 216 -8.86 6.78 -22.37
N PRO A 217 -9.07 6.16 -21.19
CA PRO A 217 -10.41 5.81 -20.71
C PRO A 217 -11.36 7.02 -20.74
N GLY A 218 -12.61 6.78 -21.16
CA GLY A 218 -13.62 7.82 -21.37
C GLY A 218 -13.61 8.44 -22.78
N TYR A 219 -12.59 8.18 -23.60
CA TYR A 219 -12.51 8.69 -24.98
C TYR A 219 -12.45 7.60 -26.05
N SER A 220 -12.24 6.34 -25.67
CA SER A 220 -12.21 5.17 -26.57
C SER A 220 -12.68 3.92 -25.82
N SER A 221 -13.32 2.99 -26.53
CA SER A 221 -13.68 1.66 -26.01
C SER A 221 -12.49 0.71 -25.92
N THR A 222 -11.40 0.98 -26.64
CA THR A 222 -10.14 0.22 -26.61
C THR A 222 -9.04 0.91 -25.82
N ALA A 223 -9.42 1.78 -24.86
CA ALA A 223 -8.47 2.55 -24.08
C ALA A 223 -7.52 1.69 -23.22
N THR A 224 -6.22 1.97 -23.31
CA THR A 224 -5.19 1.25 -22.55
C THR A 224 -4.42 2.12 -21.54
N ALA A 225 -4.64 3.44 -21.51
CA ALA A 225 -3.95 4.31 -20.54
C ALA A 225 -4.20 3.94 -19.07
N GLY A 226 -5.33 3.23 -18.80
CA GLY A 226 -5.68 2.71 -17.48
C GLY A 226 -4.75 1.62 -16.96
N ILE A 227 -3.83 1.09 -17.78
CA ILE A 227 -2.74 0.21 -17.35
C ILE A 227 -1.80 0.94 -16.39
N PHE A 228 -1.50 2.21 -16.68
CA PHE A 228 -0.42 2.95 -16.05
C PHE A 228 -0.92 3.80 -14.87
N CYS A 229 -2.01 4.52 -15.04
CA CYS A 229 -2.54 5.44 -14.03
C CYS A 229 -4.05 5.27 -13.87
N THR A 230 -4.58 5.72 -12.74
CA THR A 230 -6.00 5.49 -12.44
C THR A 230 -6.90 6.53 -13.12
N TYR A 231 -8.11 6.08 -13.44
CA TYR A 231 -9.20 6.88 -13.95
C TYR A 231 -10.47 6.47 -13.19
N PRO A 232 -11.37 7.42 -12.88
CA PRO A 232 -12.55 7.11 -12.10
C PRO A 232 -13.60 6.38 -12.96
N ALA A 233 -14.44 5.58 -12.32
CA ALA A 233 -15.57 4.95 -12.98
C ALA A 233 -16.54 6.02 -13.54
N PRO A 234 -17.28 5.75 -14.65
CA PRO A 234 -18.10 6.77 -15.31
C PRO A 234 -19.22 7.39 -14.46
N PHE A 235 -19.70 6.67 -13.44
CA PHE A 235 -20.77 7.13 -12.55
C PHE A 235 -20.26 8.01 -11.40
N MET A 236 -18.94 8.14 -11.22
CA MET A 236 -18.37 8.83 -10.08
C MET A 236 -18.58 10.33 -10.17
N THR A 237 -19.04 10.93 -9.07
CA THR A 237 -19.00 12.37 -8.87
C THR A 237 -17.64 12.79 -8.32
N ARG A 238 -17.25 14.05 -8.52
CA ARG A 238 -15.99 14.59 -7.94
C ARG A 238 -15.94 14.43 -6.42
N THR A 239 -17.06 14.62 -5.73
CA THR A 239 -17.16 14.42 -4.27
C THR A 239 -16.92 12.96 -3.90
N GLY A 240 -17.52 12.02 -4.63
CA GLY A 240 -17.28 10.58 -4.44
C GLY A 240 -15.81 10.21 -4.65
N MET A 241 -15.19 10.73 -5.71
CA MET A 241 -13.78 10.48 -6.02
C MET A 241 -12.84 10.92 -4.88
N VAL A 242 -13.11 12.08 -4.29
CA VAL A 242 -12.36 12.59 -3.13
C VAL A 242 -12.60 11.71 -1.91
N PHE A 243 -13.86 11.40 -1.61
CA PHE A 243 -14.23 10.61 -0.44
C PHE A 243 -13.58 9.21 -0.47
N ASP A 244 -13.67 8.52 -1.59
CA ASP A 244 -13.05 7.20 -1.80
C ASP A 244 -11.53 7.22 -1.53
N GLN A 245 -10.83 8.22 -2.10
CA GLN A 245 -9.38 8.35 -1.94
C GLN A 245 -8.97 8.72 -0.50
N VAL A 246 -9.78 9.50 0.21
CA VAL A 246 -9.57 9.76 1.65
C VAL A 246 -9.70 8.46 2.44
N VAL A 247 -10.79 7.72 2.24
CA VAL A 247 -11.08 6.47 2.98
C VAL A 247 -10.00 5.42 2.72
N CYS A 248 -9.69 5.13 1.46
CA CYS A 248 -8.68 4.13 1.11
C CYS A 248 -7.29 4.47 1.69
N SER A 249 -6.88 5.74 1.58
CA SER A 249 -5.56 6.18 2.07
C SER A 249 -5.50 6.24 3.61
N ALA A 250 -6.64 6.52 4.27
CA ALA A 250 -6.75 6.46 5.72
C ALA A 250 -6.65 5.03 6.23
N ILE A 251 -7.38 4.08 5.61
CA ILE A 251 -7.27 2.65 5.92
C ILE A 251 -5.82 2.18 5.75
N LEU A 252 -5.19 2.53 4.61
CA LEU A 252 -3.79 2.18 4.34
C LEU A 252 -2.87 2.64 5.49
N MET A 253 -2.92 3.93 5.83
CA MET A 253 -1.98 4.48 6.82
C MET A 253 -2.27 3.98 8.23
N PHE A 254 -3.56 3.85 8.59
CA PHE A 254 -3.97 3.28 9.87
C PHE A 254 -3.42 1.85 10.03
N CYS A 255 -3.61 0.99 9.02
CA CYS A 255 -3.11 -0.38 9.04
C CYS A 255 -1.58 -0.46 9.02
N ILE A 256 -0.89 0.46 8.32
CA ILE A 256 0.58 0.55 8.38
C ILE A 256 1.04 0.75 9.84
N TYR A 257 0.41 1.65 10.58
CA TYR A 257 0.76 1.87 11.98
C TYR A 257 0.39 0.70 12.88
N VAL A 258 -0.80 0.11 12.72
CA VAL A 258 -1.21 -1.10 13.47
C VAL A 258 -0.19 -2.23 13.29
N LEU A 259 0.25 -2.49 12.06
CA LEU A 259 1.19 -3.57 11.76
C LEU A 259 2.61 -3.31 12.26
N LYS A 260 3.02 -2.04 12.36
CA LYS A 260 4.37 -1.64 12.78
C LYS A 260 4.52 -1.36 14.27
N ASP A 261 3.43 -1.34 15.02
CA ASP A 261 3.44 -1.04 16.45
C ASP A 261 3.52 -2.32 17.29
N ASP A 262 4.71 -2.60 17.82
CA ASP A 262 4.96 -3.73 18.73
C ASP A 262 4.34 -3.51 20.14
N GLY A 263 3.87 -2.30 20.44
CA GLY A 263 3.04 -2.02 21.63
C GLY A 263 1.58 -2.47 21.47
N ASN A 264 1.16 -2.68 20.21
CA ASN A 264 -0.03 -3.45 19.86
C ASN A 264 0.38 -4.91 19.57
N LEU A 265 -0.44 -5.69 18.88
CA LEU A 265 -0.06 -7.03 18.44
C LEU A 265 1.22 -7.01 17.57
N GLY A 266 1.33 -6.03 16.65
CA GLY A 266 2.43 -5.90 15.71
C GLY A 266 2.56 -7.09 14.74
N ALA A 267 3.18 -6.89 13.58
CA ALA A 267 3.48 -7.98 12.65
C ALA A 267 4.95 -8.38 12.65
N GLY A 268 5.84 -7.61 13.29
CA GLY A 268 7.29 -7.86 13.32
C GLY A 268 7.87 -8.12 11.92
N ASN A 269 8.52 -9.26 11.74
CA ASN A 269 9.11 -9.64 10.44
C ASN A 269 8.05 -9.94 9.35
N LEU A 270 6.78 -10.12 9.72
CA LEU A 270 5.67 -10.35 8.79
C LEU A 270 5.02 -9.06 8.31
N VAL A 271 5.50 -7.87 8.71
CA VAL A 271 4.99 -6.58 8.22
C VAL A 271 4.83 -6.55 6.69
N PRO A 272 5.79 -7.01 5.85
CA PRO A 272 5.61 -7.01 4.40
C PRO A 272 4.43 -7.89 3.93
N LEU A 273 4.21 -9.04 4.57
CA LEU A 273 3.08 -9.92 4.28
C LEU A 273 1.75 -9.34 4.81
N GLY A 274 1.76 -8.65 5.95
CA GLY A 274 0.60 -7.90 6.42
C GLY A 274 0.20 -6.81 5.43
N LEU A 275 1.18 -6.07 4.90
CA LEU A 275 0.94 -5.03 3.89
C LEU A 275 0.44 -5.62 2.56
N PHE A 276 0.87 -6.83 2.17
CA PHE A 276 0.24 -7.56 1.06
C PHE A 276 -1.28 -7.64 1.25
N PHE A 277 -1.74 -8.13 2.41
CA PHE A 277 -3.17 -8.32 2.66
C PHE A 277 -3.93 -7.00 2.82
N VAL A 278 -3.29 -5.96 3.37
CA VAL A 278 -3.89 -4.61 3.44
C VAL A 278 -4.17 -4.09 2.03
N LEU A 279 -3.19 -4.15 1.12
CA LEU A 279 -3.38 -3.63 -0.23
C LEU A 279 -4.29 -4.50 -1.08
N PHE A 280 -4.21 -5.82 -0.94
CA PHE A 280 -5.18 -6.74 -1.54
C PHE A 280 -6.61 -6.42 -1.08
N GLY A 281 -6.82 -6.24 0.22
CA GLY A 281 -8.12 -5.92 0.80
C GLY A 281 -8.67 -4.57 0.35
N ILE A 282 -7.84 -3.52 0.31
CA ILE A 282 -8.24 -2.22 -0.24
C ILE A 282 -8.65 -2.36 -1.72
N GLY A 283 -7.84 -3.07 -2.53
CA GLY A 283 -8.17 -3.30 -3.94
C GLY A 283 -9.47 -4.09 -4.12
N ALA A 284 -9.67 -5.16 -3.35
CA ALA A 284 -10.85 -6.01 -3.43
C ALA A 284 -12.14 -5.33 -2.95
N CYS A 285 -12.06 -4.45 -1.93
CA CYS A 285 -13.24 -3.85 -1.32
C CYS A 285 -13.56 -2.44 -1.82
N TRP A 286 -12.54 -1.66 -2.23
CA TRP A 286 -12.69 -0.22 -2.51
C TRP A 286 -12.18 0.18 -3.90
N GLY A 287 -11.74 -0.77 -4.71
CA GLY A 287 -10.98 -0.40 -5.89
C GLY A 287 -11.78 -0.16 -7.17
N TRP A 288 -13.07 -0.48 -7.22
CA TRP A 288 -13.89 -0.29 -8.41
C TRP A 288 -14.10 1.19 -8.76
N GLU A 289 -14.28 2.05 -7.76
CA GLU A 289 -14.68 3.44 -7.97
C GLU A 289 -13.56 4.28 -8.60
N THR A 290 -12.35 4.21 -8.04
CA THR A 290 -11.23 5.05 -8.50
C THR A 290 -9.90 4.32 -8.68
N GLY A 291 -9.89 2.98 -8.60
CA GLY A 291 -8.67 2.20 -8.76
C GLY A 291 -7.69 2.31 -7.61
N TYR A 292 -8.14 2.74 -6.42
CA TYR A 292 -7.38 2.75 -5.16
C TYR A 292 -5.96 3.31 -5.30
N ALA A 293 -5.82 4.41 -6.04
CA ALA A 293 -4.51 5.01 -6.30
C ALA A 293 -3.66 5.23 -5.04
N ILE A 294 -4.21 5.89 -4.00
CA ILE A 294 -3.68 6.05 -2.62
C ILE A 294 -2.19 6.44 -2.46
N ASN A 295 -1.53 6.80 -3.55
CA ASN A 295 -0.09 6.98 -3.67
C ASN A 295 0.19 7.86 -4.90
N LEU A 296 0.69 9.09 -4.65
CA LEU A 296 1.05 10.04 -5.70
C LEU A 296 2.04 9.43 -6.69
N ALA A 297 3.10 8.75 -6.22
CA ALA A 297 4.15 8.25 -7.11
C ALA A 297 3.64 7.16 -8.05
N ARG A 298 2.78 6.27 -7.54
CA ARG A 298 2.12 5.18 -8.29
C ARG A 298 1.14 5.67 -9.35
N ASP A 299 0.63 6.90 -9.25
CA ASP A 299 -0.22 7.48 -10.29
C ASP A 299 0.55 8.45 -11.19
N PHE A 300 1.23 9.43 -10.60
CA PHE A 300 1.88 10.51 -11.33
C PHE A 300 3.06 10.04 -12.19
N GLY A 301 3.91 9.14 -11.68
CA GLY A 301 5.03 8.61 -12.46
C GLY A 301 4.58 7.91 -13.74
N PRO A 302 3.69 6.90 -13.65
CA PRO A 302 3.15 6.23 -14.83
C PRO A 302 2.29 7.13 -15.72
N ARG A 303 1.60 8.15 -15.16
CA ARG A 303 0.86 9.16 -15.95
C ARG A 303 1.80 10.05 -16.78
N LEU A 304 2.93 10.45 -16.21
CA LEU A 304 3.97 11.17 -16.96
C LEU A 304 4.51 10.32 -18.10
N LEU A 305 4.73 9.03 -17.85
CA LEU A 305 5.15 8.13 -18.91
C LEU A 305 4.10 7.99 -20.00
N SER A 306 2.84 7.72 -19.65
CA SER A 306 1.77 7.55 -20.65
C SER A 306 1.63 8.81 -21.52
N TYR A 307 1.76 10.00 -20.91
CA TYR A 307 1.88 11.25 -21.67
C TYR A 307 3.07 11.23 -22.64
N ALA A 308 4.26 10.87 -22.16
CA ALA A 308 5.50 10.86 -22.95
C ALA A 308 5.50 9.84 -24.12
N VAL A 309 4.80 8.70 -23.98
CA VAL A 309 4.73 7.65 -25.02
C VAL A 309 3.54 7.82 -25.99
N GLY A 310 2.85 8.96 -25.91
CA GLY A 310 1.92 9.40 -26.97
C GLY A 310 0.43 9.28 -26.65
N TYR A 311 0.02 9.00 -25.40
CA TYR A 311 -1.41 9.05 -25.03
C TYR A 311 -1.99 10.48 -25.05
N GLY A 312 -1.12 11.50 -25.08
CA GLY A 312 -1.51 12.89 -25.27
C GLY A 312 -2.17 13.54 -24.04
N PRO A 313 -2.66 14.80 -24.17
CA PRO A 313 -3.12 15.60 -23.03
C PRO A 313 -4.35 15.02 -22.32
N LYS A 314 -5.10 14.13 -22.98
CA LYS A 314 -6.28 13.48 -22.42
C LYS A 314 -6.00 12.71 -21.12
N VAL A 315 -4.76 12.26 -20.88
CA VAL A 315 -4.37 11.64 -19.60
C VAL A 315 -4.51 12.59 -18.41
N TRP A 316 -4.55 13.91 -18.64
CA TRP A 316 -4.75 14.94 -17.63
C TRP A 316 -6.20 15.46 -17.57
N GLU A 317 -6.96 15.30 -18.65
CA GLU A 317 -8.34 15.82 -18.77
C GLU A 317 -9.41 14.80 -18.35
N ALA A 318 -9.13 13.51 -18.54
CA ALA A 318 -10.07 12.42 -18.28
C ALA A 318 -10.65 12.46 -16.85
N GLY A 319 -11.91 12.04 -16.72
CA GLY A 319 -12.62 12.04 -15.43
C GLY A 319 -12.87 13.45 -14.87
N GLY A 320 -12.89 14.47 -15.72
CA GLY A 320 -13.13 15.86 -15.29
C GLY A 320 -11.94 16.44 -14.53
N TYR A 321 -10.74 16.28 -15.11
CA TYR A 321 -9.43 16.58 -14.50
C TYR A 321 -9.15 15.74 -13.26
N TYR A 322 -9.34 14.43 -13.35
CA TYR A 322 -9.19 13.54 -12.20
C TYR A 322 -7.76 13.49 -11.63
N PHE A 323 -6.73 13.74 -12.45
CA PHE A 323 -5.32 13.55 -12.11
C PHE A 323 -4.88 14.17 -10.76
N TRP A 324 -5.41 15.32 -10.36
CA TRP A 324 -4.98 15.97 -9.12
C TRP A 324 -5.47 15.21 -7.87
N ILE A 325 -6.56 14.45 -7.98
CA ILE A 325 -7.16 13.71 -6.87
C ILE A 325 -6.17 12.67 -6.31
N PRO A 326 -5.65 11.70 -7.09
CA PRO A 326 -4.66 10.75 -6.59
C PRO A 326 -3.30 11.38 -6.25
N MET A 327 -3.05 12.64 -6.63
CA MET A 327 -1.84 13.37 -6.27
C MET A 327 -1.97 14.09 -4.93
N VAL A 328 -3.14 14.62 -4.59
CA VAL A 328 -3.30 15.48 -3.40
C VAL A 328 -4.06 14.76 -2.29
N ILE A 329 -5.15 14.07 -2.62
CA ILE A 329 -6.06 13.51 -1.63
C ILE A 329 -5.43 12.40 -0.76
N PRO A 330 -4.52 11.55 -1.28
CA PRO A 330 -3.86 10.56 -0.42
C PRO A 330 -3.10 11.17 0.78
N PHE A 331 -2.56 12.38 0.66
CA PHE A 331 -1.92 13.06 1.79
C PHE A 331 -2.91 13.36 2.92
N ILE A 332 -4.14 13.78 2.56
CA ILE A 332 -5.22 14.04 3.52
C ILE A 332 -5.63 12.72 4.17
N GLY A 333 -5.89 11.69 3.37
CA GLY A 333 -6.31 10.39 3.88
C GLY A 333 -5.25 9.72 4.76
N CYS A 334 -3.97 9.66 4.34
CA CYS A 334 -2.91 9.11 5.19
C CYS A 334 -2.71 9.91 6.47
N THR A 335 -2.82 11.25 6.41
CA THR A 335 -2.74 12.07 7.64
C THR A 335 -3.90 11.77 8.57
N LEU A 336 -5.12 11.61 8.05
CA LEU A 336 -6.30 11.20 8.82
C LEU A 336 -6.14 9.80 9.43
N GLY A 337 -5.67 8.82 8.66
CA GLY A 337 -5.43 7.46 9.14
C GLY A 337 -4.40 7.41 10.27
N GLY A 338 -3.30 8.15 10.12
CA GLY A 338 -2.30 8.33 11.16
C GLY A 338 -2.85 9.04 12.40
N PHE A 339 -3.65 10.08 12.20
CA PHE A 339 -4.33 10.81 13.28
C PHE A 339 -5.28 9.89 14.06
N LEU A 340 -6.11 9.10 13.38
CA LEU A 340 -7.06 8.19 14.02
C LEU A 340 -6.34 7.09 14.82
N TYR A 341 -5.24 6.55 14.31
CA TYR A 341 -4.42 5.60 15.06
C TYR A 341 -3.87 6.24 16.34
N ASP A 342 -3.30 7.44 16.21
CA ASP A 342 -2.69 8.13 17.34
C ASP A 342 -3.70 8.61 18.38
N LEU A 343 -4.90 8.99 17.95
CA LEU A 343 -5.98 9.43 18.83
C LEU A 343 -6.60 8.27 19.62
N LEU A 344 -6.77 7.11 18.98
CA LEU A 344 -7.61 6.03 19.51
C LEU A 344 -6.82 4.86 20.10
N LEU A 345 -5.60 4.58 19.61
CA LEU A 345 -4.85 3.37 19.95
C LEU A 345 -3.43 3.64 20.46
N PHE A 346 -2.70 4.58 19.84
CA PHE A 346 -1.29 4.80 20.16
C PHE A 346 -1.11 5.59 21.44
N THR A 347 -0.33 5.06 22.38
CA THR A 347 0.03 5.75 23.64
C THR A 347 1.47 6.26 23.67
N GLY A 348 2.24 6.04 22.59
CA GLY A 348 3.63 6.47 22.48
C GLY A 348 3.82 7.92 22.08
N GLU A 349 5.07 8.30 21.77
CA GLU A 349 5.41 9.68 21.42
C GLU A 349 4.81 10.09 20.07
N SER A 350 3.85 11.02 20.11
CA SER A 350 3.13 11.56 18.95
C SER A 350 2.79 13.03 19.17
N PRO A 351 2.64 13.87 18.12
CA PRO A 351 1.99 15.18 18.25
C PRO A 351 0.69 15.12 19.06
N ILE A 352 -0.15 14.10 18.87
CA ILE A 352 -1.45 14.02 19.53
C ILE A 352 -1.30 13.82 21.05
N ASN A 353 -0.33 13.01 21.46
CA ASN A 353 -0.06 12.67 22.85
C ASN A 353 0.80 13.72 23.58
N THR A 354 0.86 14.94 23.05
CA THR A 354 1.63 16.06 23.61
C THR A 354 0.78 17.33 23.67
N PRO A 355 1.08 18.30 24.54
CA PRO A 355 0.27 19.51 24.67
C PRO A 355 0.10 20.25 23.36
N PHE A 356 -1.06 20.88 23.21
CA PHE A 356 -1.47 21.58 21.99
C PHE A 356 -1.38 20.69 20.75
N LEU A 357 -1.64 19.38 20.86
CA LEU A 357 -1.61 18.44 19.74
C LEU A 357 -0.32 18.54 18.89
N GLY A 358 0.80 18.85 19.53
CA GLY A 358 2.10 18.92 18.87
C GLY A 358 2.38 20.21 18.09
N PHE A 359 1.47 21.21 18.11
CA PHE A 359 1.70 22.52 17.48
C PHE A 359 2.94 23.24 18.04
N TYR A 360 3.42 22.87 19.24
CA TYR A 360 4.68 23.36 19.78
C TYR A 360 5.89 23.04 18.88
N ARG A 361 5.85 21.95 18.09
CA ARG A 361 6.96 21.51 17.22
C ARG A 361 7.23 22.46 16.05
N VAL A 362 6.20 23.18 15.59
CA VAL A 362 6.29 24.13 14.46
C VAL A 362 6.55 25.57 14.89
N ILE A 363 6.39 25.88 16.19
CA ILE A 363 6.65 27.21 16.73
C ILE A 363 8.01 27.19 17.45
N PRO A 364 9.07 27.83 16.90
CA PRO A 364 10.44 27.69 17.43
C PRO A 364 10.61 28.03 18.91
N GLY A 365 9.80 28.96 19.44
CA GLY A 365 9.81 29.36 20.86
C GLY A 365 9.17 28.31 21.78
N LEU A 366 8.05 27.70 21.35
CA LEU A 366 7.38 26.64 22.10
C LEU A 366 8.16 25.33 22.04
N ARG A 367 8.79 25.02 20.91
CA ARG A 367 9.68 23.86 20.75
C ARG A 367 10.83 23.88 21.75
N ARG A 368 11.57 24.99 21.83
CA ARG A 368 12.69 25.15 22.77
C ARG A 368 12.25 25.02 24.23
N LYS A 369 11.09 25.57 24.58
CA LYS A 369 10.53 25.45 25.93
C LYS A 369 10.19 24.00 26.27
N TYR A 370 9.47 23.31 25.38
CA TYR A 370 8.95 21.97 25.66
C TYR A 370 10.02 20.86 25.56
N GLU A 371 10.96 20.97 24.60
CA GLU A 371 12.10 20.05 24.48
C GLU A 371 13.15 20.30 25.59
N GLY A 372 13.29 21.54 26.07
CA GLY A 372 14.23 21.90 27.14
C GLY A 372 13.75 21.54 28.56
N GLU A 373 12.44 21.54 28.82
CA GLU A 373 11.88 21.24 30.16
C GLU A 373 11.67 19.74 30.41
N ASN A 374 11.31 18.93 29.39
CA ASN A 374 10.91 17.53 29.63
C ASN A 374 12.03 16.48 29.51
N TRP A 375 13.07 16.69 28.70
CA TRP A 375 14.13 15.67 28.52
C TRP A 375 14.95 15.47 29.80
N ASN A 376 15.26 16.56 30.51
CA ASN A 376 16.05 16.52 31.74
C ASN A 376 15.30 16.01 32.97
N ASP A 377 13.98 15.83 32.90
CA ASP A 377 13.13 15.40 34.02
C ASP A 377 12.59 13.98 33.83
N TYR A 378 12.33 13.55 32.58
CA TYR A 378 11.91 12.18 32.28
C TYR A 378 13.07 11.18 32.43
N ASP A 379 14.26 11.49 31.90
CA ASP A 379 15.47 10.67 32.09
C ASP A 379 15.89 10.62 33.56
N ARG A 380 15.68 11.72 34.30
CA ARG A 380 16.00 11.80 35.73
C ARG A 380 15.05 10.94 36.57
N LYS A 381 13.77 10.88 36.20
CA LYS A 381 12.78 10.00 36.85
C LYS A 381 13.03 8.53 36.52
N GLN A 382 13.34 8.18 35.26
CA GLN A 382 13.71 6.81 34.90
C GLN A 382 15.03 6.37 35.54
N GLN A 383 16.06 7.21 35.57
CA GLN A 383 17.32 6.90 36.27
C GLN A 383 17.12 6.72 37.78
N ASN A 384 16.23 7.51 38.40
CA ASN A 384 15.93 7.36 39.83
C ASN A 384 15.10 6.11 40.14
N GLU A 385 14.24 5.66 39.23
CA GLU A 385 13.47 4.41 39.38
C GLU A 385 14.34 3.17 39.16
N ASP A 386 15.24 3.17 38.17
CA ASP A 386 16.19 2.08 37.91
C ASP A 386 17.29 1.97 38.98
N SER A 387 17.55 3.05 39.73
CA SER A 387 18.51 3.06 40.86
C SER A 387 17.88 2.63 42.19
N ALA A 388 16.55 2.44 42.23
CA ALA A 388 15.79 2.09 43.42
C ALA A 388 15.37 0.60 43.46
N VAL A 389 15.89 -0.23 42.55
CA VAL A 389 15.65 -1.68 42.45
C VAL A 389 16.89 -2.49 42.79
#